data_AF-A0A1G8TLE8-F1
#
_entry.id   AF-A0A1G8TLE8-F1
#
_cell.length_a   1.000
_cell.length_b   1.000
_cell.length_c   1.000
_cell.angle_alpha   90.00
_cell.angle_beta   90.00
_cell.angle_gamma   90.00
#
_symmetry.space_group_name_H-M   'P 1'
#
loop_
_entity.id
_entity.type
_entity.pdbx_description
1 polymer ?
#
loop_
_entity_poly.entity_id
_entity_poly.type
_entity_poly.pdbx_seq_one_letter_code
_entity_poly.pdbx_strand_id
1 'polypeptide(L)' 'MSQKLVITLDEKSTEEYLRQASVLTKAEVDNDIEPSGMLLTVEVAPAHYDSVAYMNGKELGEVSVTLVAD' A
#
# COMPACT_ATOMS: atom_id res chain seq x y z
N MET A 1 -2.38 -18.10 19.43
CA MET A 1 -1.92 -16.70 19.42
C MET A 1 -2.11 -16.22 18.00
N SER A 2 -3.10 -15.36 17.71
CA SER A 2 -3.17 -14.70 16.41
C SER A 2 -2.02 -13.71 16.31
N GLN A 3 -1.38 -13.65 15.14
CA GLN A 3 -0.42 -12.62 14.80
C GLN A 3 -1.04 -11.77 13.70
N LYS A 4 -0.91 -10.45 13.80
CA LYS A 4 -1.32 -9.50 12.75
C LYS A 4 -0.08 -9.04 12.00
N LEU A 5 -0.16 -9.04 10.67
CA LEU A 5 0.84 -8.40 9.82
C LEU A 5 0.50 -6.90 9.74
N VAL A 6 1.43 -6.06 10.19
CA VAL A 6 1.32 -4.60 10.11
C VAL A 6 2.31 -4.11 9.07
N ILE A 7 1.80 -3.38 8.08
CA ILE A 7 2.58 -2.71 7.05
C ILE A 7 2.51 -1.21 7.34
N THR A 8 3.65 -0.59 7.60
CA THR A 8 3.76 0.83 7.91
C THR A 8 4.48 1.53 6.76
N LEU A 9 3.81 2.53 6.19
CA LEU A 9 4.37 3.43 5.19
C LEU A 9 4.87 4.70 5.89
N ASP A 10 5.90 5.32 5.34
CA ASP A 10 6.27 6.67 5.75
C ASP A 10 5.24 7.72 5.25
N GLU A 11 5.41 8.97 5.67
CA GLU A 11 4.50 10.06 5.30
C GLU A 11 4.43 10.26 3.79
N LYS A 12 5.58 10.23 3.10
CA LYS A 12 5.68 10.47 1.67
C LYS A 12 4.98 9.38 0.85
N SER A 13 5.23 8.12 1.17
CA SER A 13 4.58 6.96 0.55
C SER A 13 3.09 6.93 0.87
N THR A 14 2.69 7.38 2.06
CA THR A 14 1.27 7.52 2.44
C THR A 14 0.56 8.59 1.62
N GLU A 15 1.17 9.76 1.44
CA GLU A 15 0.62 10.83 0.60
C GLU A 15 0.44 10.36 -0.84
N GLU A 16 1.44 9.68 -1.40
CA GLU A 16 1.37 9.19 -2.78
C GLU A 16 0.31 8.09 -2.94
N TYR A 17 0.17 7.19 -1.97
CA TYR A 17 -0.91 6.22 -1.91
C TYR A 17 -2.28 6.91 -1.95
N LEU A 18 -2.53 7.85 -1.03
CA LEU A 18 -3.81 8.56 -0.91
C LEU A 18 -4.14 9.36 -2.18
N ARG A 19 -3.13 10.01 -2.77
CA ARG A 19 -3.28 10.78 -4.00
C ARG A 19 -3.74 9.90 -5.15
N GLN A 20 -3.07 8.78 -5.39
CA GLN A 20 -3.43 7.88 -6.48
C GLN A 20 -4.77 7.17 -6.23
N ALA A 21 -5.03 6.73 -5.00
CA ALA A 21 -6.30 6.10 -4.63
C ALA A 21 -7.48 7.05 -4.86
N SER A 22 -7.33 8.31 -4.49
CA SER A 22 -8.36 9.34 -4.70
C SER A 22 -8.61 9.61 -6.19
N VAL A 23 -7.55 9.64 -7.00
CA VAL A 23 -7.67 9.86 -8.45
C VAL A 23 -8.37 8.68 -9.13
N LEU A 24 -7.99 7.44 -8.80
CA LEU A 24 -8.60 6.24 -9.38
C LEU A 24 -10.09 6.16 -9.01
N THR A 25 -10.41 6.27 -7.72
CA THR A 25 -11.79 6.20 -7.23
C THR A 25 -12.65 7.28 -7.87
N LYS A 26 -12.13 8.50 -7.99
CA LYS A 26 -12.85 9.59 -8.65
C LYS A 26 -13.10 9.28 -10.13
N ALA A 27 -12.10 8.76 -10.84
CA ALA A 27 -12.25 8.40 -12.25
C ALA A 27 -13.30 7.29 -12.44
N GLU A 28 -13.34 6.28 -11.56
CA GLU A 28 -14.36 5.23 -11.61
C GLU A 28 -15.76 5.80 -11.38
N VAL A 29 -15.93 6.62 -10.34
CA VAL A 29 -17.21 7.28 -10.03
C VAL A 29 -17.67 8.22 -11.15
N ASP A 30 -16.77 9.03 -11.70
CA ASP A 30 -17.08 9.97 -12.79
C ASP A 30 -17.49 9.23 -14.09
N ASN A 31 -17.11 7.95 -14.24
CA ASN A 31 -17.50 7.10 -15.36
C ASN A 31 -18.68 6.17 -15.04
N ASP A 32 -19.38 6.36 -13.90
CA ASP A 32 -20.48 5.50 -13.45
C ASP A 32 -20.08 4.02 -13.29
N ILE A 33 -18.84 3.80 -12.86
CA ILE A 33 -18.24 2.47 -12.58
C ILE A 33 -18.14 2.30 -11.06
N GLU A 34 -18.45 1.10 -10.56
CA GLU A 34 -18.26 0.78 -9.14
C GLU A 34 -16.75 0.77 -8.78
N PRO A 35 -16.34 1.42 -7.68
CA PRO A 35 -14.94 1.48 -7.29
C PRO A 35 -14.35 0.07 -7.06
N SER A 36 -13.31 -0.27 -7.81
CA SER A 36 -12.72 -1.63 -7.77
C SER A 36 -11.76 -1.86 -6.60
N GLY A 37 -11.52 -0.80 -5.80
CA GLY A 37 -10.54 -0.81 -4.72
C GLY A 37 -9.11 -0.63 -5.23
N MET A 38 -8.14 -0.86 -4.35
CA MET A 38 -6.73 -0.60 -4.63
C MET A 38 -5.88 -1.84 -4.31
N LEU A 39 -4.98 -2.20 -5.22
CA LEU A 39 -3.99 -3.26 -4.98
C LEU A 39 -2.66 -2.64 -4.55
N LEU A 40 -2.23 -2.96 -3.33
CA LEU A 40 -0.90 -2.66 -2.81
C LEU A 40 -0.09 -3.95 -2.79
N THR A 41 1.02 -3.99 -3.53
CA THR A 41 1.95 -5.12 -3.53
C THR A 41 3.12 -4.78 -2.62
N VAL A 42 3.42 -5.66 -1.65
CA VAL A 42 4.59 -5.49 -0.78
C VAL A 42 5.57 -6.61 -1.05
N GLU A 43 6.77 -6.23 -1.49
CA GLU A 43 7.90 -7.15 -1.61
C GLU A 43 8.64 -7.20 -0.29
N VAL A 44 8.45 -8.30 0.43
CA VAL A 44 9.09 -8.52 1.73
C VAL A 44 10.51 -9.04 1.51
N ALA A 45 11.49 -8.23 1.87
CA ALA A 45 12.89 -8.59 1.77
C ALA A 45 13.38 -9.34 3.03
N PRO A 46 14.49 -10.11 2.95
CA PRO A 46 15.12 -10.71 4.13
C PRO A 46 15.53 -9.64 5.15
N ALA A 47 15.68 -10.01 6.44
CA ALA A 47 15.82 -9.10 7.58
C ALA A 47 16.93 -8.02 7.53
N HIS A 48 17.85 -8.07 6.55
CA HIS A 48 18.90 -7.09 6.34
C HIS A 48 18.59 -6.06 5.25
N TYR A 49 17.42 -6.16 4.62
CA TYR A 49 16.99 -5.32 3.51
C TYR A 49 15.63 -4.73 3.82
N ASP A 50 15.39 -3.52 3.33
CA ASP A 50 14.11 -2.85 3.44
C ASP A 50 13.07 -3.51 2.53
N SER A 51 11.84 -3.63 3.01
CA SER A 51 10.72 -4.09 2.19
C SER A 51 10.20 -2.92 1.37
N VAL A 52 9.67 -3.17 0.17
CA VAL A 52 9.24 -2.11 -0.74
C VAL A 52 7.79 -2.30 -1.14
N ALA A 53 7.03 -1.20 -1.16
CA ALA A 53 5.65 -1.20 -1.62
C ALA A 53 5.52 -0.67 -3.04
N TYR A 54 4.66 -1.34 -3.81
CA TYR A 54 4.32 -1.02 -5.19
C TYR A 54 2.82 -0.87 -5.36
N MET A 55 2.44 0.01 -6.26
CA MET A 55 1.05 0.27 -6.60
C MET A 55 0.94 0.58 -8.08
N ASN A 56 0.09 -0.15 -8.81
CA ASN A 56 0.01 -0.09 -10.27
C ASN A 56 1.38 -0.24 -10.96
N GLY A 57 2.26 -1.09 -10.41
CA GLY A 57 3.61 -1.30 -10.92
C GLY A 57 4.60 -0.15 -10.67
N LYS A 58 4.21 0.89 -9.93
CA LYS A 58 5.09 1.99 -9.51
C LYS A 58 5.48 1.82 -8.05
N GLU A 59 6.76 2.04 -7.77
CA GLU A 59 7.28 2.06 -6.41
C GLU A 59 6.71 3.25 -5.63
N LEU A 60 6.19 2.98 -4.44
CA LEU A 60 5.76 4.00 -3.48
C LEU A 60 6.89 4.38 -2.51
N GLY A 61 7.73 3.41 -2.16
CA GLY A 61 8.86 3.56 -1.26
C GLY A 61 9.05 2.36 -0.33
N GLU A 62 10.02 2.51 0.56
CA GLU A 62 10.32 1.53 1.60
C GLU A 62 9.19 1.46 2.63
N VAL A 63 8.92 0.25 3.13
CA VAL A 63 7.89 -0.02 4.13
C VAL A 63 8.44 -0.91 5.25
N SER A 64 7.92 -0.69 6.45
CA SER A 64 8.18 -1.58 7.58
C SER A 64 7.10 -2.65 7.66
N VAL A 65 7.52 -3.91 7.75
CA VAL A 65 6.62 -5.06 7.88
C VAL A 65 6.89 -5.75 9.21
N THR A 66 5.89 -5.75 10.11
CA THR A 66 6.03 -6.30 11.47
C THR A 66 4.90 -7.27 11.79
N LEU A 67 5.23 -8.36 12.50
CA LEU A 67 4.22 -9.24 13.11
C LEU A 67 3.96 -8.81 14.55
N VAL A 68 2.72 -8.43 14.86
CA VAL A 68 2.30 -8.07 16.22
C VAL A 68 1.38 -9.14 16.80
N ALA A 69 1.53 -9.45 18.08
CA ALA A 69 0.58 -10.32 18.77
C ALA A 69 -0.75 -9.58 18.97
N ASP A 70 -1.86 -10.32 18.90
CA ASP A 70 -3.21 -9.81 19.20
C ASP A 70 -3.38 -9.46 20.69
#